data_AF-A0A017TCM1-F1
#
_entry.id   AF-A0A017TCM1-F1
#
_cell.length_a   1.000
_cell.length_b   1.000
_cell.length_c   1.000
_cell.angle_alpha   90.00
_cell.angle_beta   90.00
_cell.angle_gamma   90.00
#
_symmetry.space_group_name_H-M   'P 1'
#
loop_
_entity.id
_entity.type
_entity.pdbx_description
1 polymer ?
#
loop_
_entity_poly.entity_id
_entity_poly.type
_entity_poly.pdbx_seq_one_letter_code
_entity_poly.pdbx_strand_id
1 'polypeptide(L)'
;MPPSLRAFGEPRLQAMVELMYLAASADGDFSKEERAHFLSSVESLTDRQISGSSLDRLVARFEADLRKDGRDVRLASIRERLESIALRKVGLSLVVAVIVADGIIRTTEREALLEMADALEISRDEAADLVAQHAPT
;
A
#
# COMPACT_ATOMS: atom_id res chain seq x y z
N MET A 1 -9.14 -12.54 7.73
CA MET A 1 -9.51 -11.78 6.53
C MET A 1 -9.01 -10.36 6.69
N PRO A 2 -8.32 -9.78 5.71
CA PRO A 2 -7.98 -8.36 5.75
C PRO A 2 -9.27 -7.54 5.90
N PRO A 3 -9.28 -6.45 6.69
CA PRO A 3 -10.44 -5.57 6.76
C PRO A 3 -10.74 -5.04 5.36
N SER A 4 -12.01 -5.10 4.96
CA SER A 4 -12.44 -4.50 3.69
C SER A 4 -12.19 -3.00 3.74
N LEU A 5 -11.61 -2.47 2.65
CA LEU A 5 -11.33 -1.04 2.50
C LEU A 5 -12.61 -0.17 2.49
N ARG A 6 -13.78 -0.80 2.41
CA ARG A 6 -15.11 -0.16 2.45
C ARG A 6 -15.42 0.61 3.71
N ALA A 7 -14.78 0.28 4.83
CA ALA A 7 -15.03 0.94 6.11
C ALA A 7 -14.45 2.37 6.18
N PHE A 8 -13.66 2.78 5.19
CA PHE A 8 -12.93 4.04 5.20
C PHE A 8 -13.58 5.10 4.30
N GLY A 9 -13.63 6.35 4.78
CA GLY A 9 -14.00 7.50 3.95
C GLY A 9 -12.97 7.76 2.85
N GLU A 10 -13.38 8.48 1.80
CA GLU A 10 -12.61 8.70 0.55
C GLU A 10 -11.15 9.12 0.74
N PRO A 11 -10.80 10.08 1.64
CA PRO A 11 -9.40 10.49 1.82
C PRO A 11 -8.51 9.38 2.40
N ARG A 12 -9.07 8.56 3.29
CA ARG A 12 -8.36 7.43 3.92
C ARG A 12 -8.24 6.26 2.95
N LEU A 13 -9.30 5.98 2.20
CA LEU A 13 -9.28 4.98 1.13
C LEU A 13 -8.18 5.29 0.11
N GLN A 14 -8.12 6.53 -0.37
CA GLN A 14 -7.07 6.97 -1.30
C GLN A 14 -5.67 6.85 -0.67
N ALA A 15 -5.50 7.18 0.62
CA ALA A 15 -4.22 7.03 1.30
C ALA A 15 -3.76 5.56 1.39
N MET A 16 -4.69 4.63 1.60
CA MET A 16 -4.38 3.20 1.63
C MET A 16 -4.00 2.67 0.24
N VAL A 17 -4.75 3.06 -0.80
CA VAL A 17 -4.41 2.68 -2.19
C VAL A 17 -3.08 3.29 -2.61
N GLU A 18 -2.78 4.53 -2.20
CA GLU A 18 -1.48 5.16 -2.47
C GLU A 18 -0.34 4.45 -1.76
N LEU A 19 -0.53 4.05 -0.50
CA LEU A 19 0.47 3.27 0.23
C LEU A 19 0.76 1.94 -0.47
N MET A 20 -0.27 1.24 -0.95
CA MET A 20 -0.10 0.02 -1.74
C MET A 20 0.64 0.29 -3.06
N TYR A 21 0.32 1.40 -3.74
CA TYR A 21 1.00 1.80 -4.97
C TYR A 21 2.49 2.04 -4.74
N LEU A 22 2.85 2.77 -3.68
CA LEU A 22 4.25 3.00 -3.32
C LEU A 22 4.98 1.69 -3.00
N ALA A 23 4.30 0.68 -2.47
CA ALA A 23 4.92 -0.61 -2.18
C ALA A 23 5.20 -1.38 -3.47
N ALA A 24 4.22 -1.40 -4.38
CA ALA A 24 4.35 -2.05 -5.67
C ALA A 24 5.34 -1.35 -6.61
N SER A 25 5.62 -0.06 -6.41
CA SER A 25 6.56 0.72 -7.22
C SER A 25 7.94 0.89 -6.56
N ALA A 26 8.27 0.11 -5.53
CA ALA A 26 9.45 0.35 -4.69
C ALA A 26 10.78 0.03 -5.40
N ASP A 27 10.78 -0.89 -6.37
CA ASP A 27 11.94 -1.23 -7.20
C ASP A 27 12.15 -0.27 -8.38
N GLY A 28 11.23 0.68 -8.57
CA GLY A 28 11.31 1.73 -9.58
C GLY A 28 10.85 1.30 -10.98
N ASP A 29 10.45 0.05 -11.20
CA ASP A 29 9.95 -0.43 -12.49
C ASP A 29 8.55 -1.01 -12.32
N PHE A 30 7.52 -0.15 -12.38
CA PHE A 30 6.13 -0.58 -12.32
C PHE A 30 5.63 -0.92 -13.72
N SER A 31 5.89 -2.16 -14.15
CA SER A 31 5.57 -2.63 -15.49
C SER A 31 4.07 -2.65 -15.76
N LYS A 32 3.68 -2.81 -17.04
CA LYS A 32 2.26 -2.91 -17.42
C LYS A 32 1.57 -4.12 -16.79
N GLU A 33 2.32 -5.21 -16.58
CA GLU A 33 1.81 -6.46 -16.00
C GLU A 33 1.57 -6.27 -14.51
N GLU A 34 2.55 -5.73 -13.76
CA GLU A 34 2.38 -5.39 -12.34
C GLU A 34 1.29 -4.36 -12.12
N ARG A 35 1.16 -3.37 -13.01
CA ARG A 35 0.06 -2.42 -12.98
C ARG A 35 -1.29 -3.12 -13.13
N ALA A 36 -1.45 -4.05 -14.07
CA ALA A 36 -2.69 -4.79 -14.24
C ALA A 36 -3.02 -5.66 -13.01
N HIS A 37 -2.02 -6.32 -12.43
CA HIS A 37 -2.16 -7.11 -11.20
C HIS A 37 -2.56 -6.23 -10.01
N PHE A 38 -1.89 -5.09 -9.84
CA PHE A 38 -2.22 -4.11 -8.81
C PHE A 38 -3.66 -3.59 -8.93
N LEU A 39 -4.08 -3.19 -10.14
CA LEU A 39 -5.44 -2.69 -10.38
C LEU A 39 -6.48 -3.75 -10.01
N SER A 40 -6.28 -5.01 -10.42
CA SER A 40 -7.16 -6.12 -10.08
C SER A 40 -7.23 -6.36 -8.56
N SER A 41 -6.08 -6.33 -7.88
CA SER A 41 -6.00 -6.47 -6.42
C SER A 41 -6.71 -5.34 -5.68
N VAL A 42 -6.53 -4.09 -6.11
CA VAL A 42 -7.22 -2.94 -5.52
C VAL A 42 -8.72 -2.99 -5.77
N GLU A 43 -9.17 -3.34 -6.98
CA GLU A 43 -10.60 -3.49 -7.26
C GLU A 43 -11.25 -4.57 -6.39
N SER A 44 -10.55 -5.68 -6.16
CA SER A 44 -11.01 -6.75 -5.27
C SER A 44 -11.07 -6.29 -3.81
N LEU A 45 -10.01 -5.65 -3.30
CA LEU A 45 -9.91 -5.20 -1.90
C LEU A 45 -10.85 -4.03 -1.57
N THR A 46 -11.13 -3.18 -2.55
CA THR A 46 -12.11 -2.08 -2.45
C THR A 46 -13.53 -2.54 -2.78
N ASP A 47 -13.70 -3.83 -3.14
CA ASP A 47 -14.95 -4.43 -3.64
C ASP A 47 -15.68 -3.47 -4.60
N ARG A 48 -14.88 -3.04 -5.60
CA ARG A 48 -15.19 -2.18 -6.75
C ARG A 48 -15.71 -0.77 -6.43
N GLN A 49 -15.45 -0.22 -5.24
CA GLN A 49 -15.74 1.19 -4.96
C GLN A 49 -14.90 2.14 -5.81
N ILE A 50 -13.67 1.76 -6.13
CA ILE A 50 -12.79 2.48 -7.06
C ILE A 50 -12.40 1.47 -8.14
N SER A 51 -12.88 1.68 -9.37
CA SER A 51 -12.64 0.75 -10.48
C SER A 51 -12.48 1.46 -11.82
N GLY A 52 -11.90 0.75 -12.79
CA GLY A 52 -11.71 1.20 -14.17
C GLY A 52 -11.09 2.60 -14.26
N SER A 53 -11.74 3.48 -15.04
CA SER A 53 -11.21 4.83 -15.34
C SER A 53 -10.98 5.73 -14.10
N SER A 54 -11.67 5.50 -12.99
CA SER A 54 -11.44 6.25 -11.75
C SER A 54 -10.18 5.77 -11.04
N LEU A 55 -9.95 4.45 -11.02
CA LEU A 55 -8.74 3.87 -10.47
C LEU A 55 -7.51 4.24 -11.32
N ASP A 56 -7.63 4.19 -12.65
CA ASP A 56 -6.56 4.60 -13.57
C ASP A 56 -6.14 6.06 -13.35
N ARG A 57 -7.12 6.97 -13.20
CA ARG A 57 -6.84 8.39 -12.89
C ARG A 57 -6.19 8.56 -11.53
N LEU A 58 -6.59 7.78 -10.54
CA LEU A 58 -6.00 7.82 -9.21
C LEU A 58 -4.54 7.36 -9.24
N VAL A 59 -4.24 6.26 -9.93
CA VAL A 59 -2.86 5.77 -10.12
C VAL A 59 -2.02 6.77 -10.90
N ALA A 60 -2.54 7.35 -11.99
CA ALA A 60 -1.82 8.38 -12.76
C ALA A 60 -1.49 9.62 -11.91
N ARG A 61 -2.38 9.99 -10.98
CA ARG A 61 -2.12 11.05 -10.02
C ARG A 61 -1.00 10.66 -9.05
N PHE A 62 -1.02 9.44 -8.50
CA PHE A 62 0.04 8.97 -7.61
C PHE A 62 1.40 8.93 -8.31
N GLU A 63 1.46 8.51 -9.56
CA GLU A 63 2.70 8.53 -10.36
C GLU A 63 3.22 9.96 -10.56
N ALA A 64 2.33 10.90 -10.90
CA ALA A 64 2.70 12.31 -11.06
C ALA A 64 3.20 12.92 -9.74
N ASP A 65 2.49 12.65 -8.64
CA ASP A 65 2.84 13.10 -7.31
C ASP A 65 4.16 12.49 -6.82
N LEU A 66 4.40 11.20 -7.06
CA LEU A 66 5.65 10.50 -6.74
C LEU A 66 6.84 11.09 -7.50
N ARG A 67 6.67 11.36 -8.81
CA ARG A 67 7.72 12.01 -9.62
C ARG A 67 8.03 13.43 -9.17
N LYS A 68 7.02 14.15 -8.68
CA LYS A 68 7.14 15.56 -8.30
C LYS A 68 7.74 15.72 -6.91
N ASP A 69 7.20 15.01 -5.92
CA ASP A 69 7.47 15.25 -4.51
C ASP A 69 8.42 14.20 -3.91
N GLY A 70 8.58 13.05 -4.56
CA GLY A 70 9.40 11.94 -4.06
C GLY A 70 8.69 11.11 -2.98
N ARG A 71 9.23 9.90 -2.76
CA ARG A 71 8.62 8.86 -1.91
C ARG A 71 8.39 9.33 -0.46
N ASP A 72 9.36 9.99 0.14
CA ASP A 72 9.30 10.40 1.55
C ASP A 72 8.18 11.41 1.81
N VAL A 73 8.00 12.38 0.91
CA VAL A 73 6.92 13.37 1.01
C VAL A 73 5.57 12.70 0.86
N ARG A 74 5.44 11.71 -0.04
CA ARG A 74 4.20 10.94 -0.19
C ARG A 74 3.88 10.12 1.04
N LEU A 75 4.86 9.44 1.62
CA LEU A 75 4.68 8.68 2.86
C LEU A 75 4.30 9.58 4.04
N ALA A 76 4.90 10.76 4.17
CA ALA A 76 4.50 11.75 5.18
C ALA A 76 3.04 12.21 5.01
N SER A 77 2.61 12.48 3.77
CA SER A 77 1.21 12.81 3.45
C SER A 77 0.24 11.66 3.74
N ILE A 78 0.65 10.41 3.49
CA ILE A 78 -0.13 9.23 3.87
C ILE A 78 -0.26 9.16 5.40
N ARG A 79 0.85 9.33 6.13
CA ARG A 79 0.87 9.31 7.60
C ARG A 79 -0.09 10.36 8.20
N GLU A 80 -0.16 11.54 7.61
CA GLU A 80 -1.09 12.62 8.04
C GLU A 80 -2.55 12.26 7.76
N ARG A 81 -2.87 11.70 6.59
CA ARG A 81 -4.23 11.24 6.26
C ARG A 81 -4.67 10.00 7.05
N LEU A 82 -3.72 9.16 7.45
CA LEU A 82 -3.92 8.04 8.37
C LEU A 82 -3.68 8.54 9.80
N GLU A 83 -4.60 9.38 10.25
CA GLU A 83 -4.54 10.20 11.48
C GLU A 83 -4.22 9.41 12.76
N SER A 84 -4.45 8.09 12.79
CA SER A 84 -4.19 7.25 13.95
C SER A 84 -3.22 6.11 13.64
N ILE A 85 -2.44 5.71 14.65
CA ILE A 85 -1.52 4.57 14.54
C ILE A 85 -2.24 3.28 14.15
N ALA A 86 -3.48 3.09 14.59
CA ALA A 86 -4.30 1.95 14.20
C ALA A 86 -4.56 1.93 12.69
N LEU A 87 -4.90 3.07 12.08
CA LEU A 87 -5.11 3.18 10.64
C LEU A 87 -3.83 2.93 9.85
N ARG A 88 -2.69 3.42 10.35
CA ARG A 88 -1.37 3.20 9.74
C ARG A 88 -1.01 1.72 9.74
N LYS A 89 -1.24 1.01 10.84
CA LYS A 89 -1.05 -0.44 10.95
C LYS A 89 -1.97 -1.21 10.01
N VAL A 90 -3.23 -0.79 9.85
CA VAL A 90 -4.12 -1.40 8.86
C VAL A 90 -3.58 -1.18 7.45
N GLY A 91 -3.13 0.03 7.12
CA GLY A 91 -2.50 0.34 5.83
C GLY A 91 -1.29 -0.57 5.55
N LEU A 92 -0.37 -0.67 6.51
CA LEU A 92 0.80 -1.54 6.40
C LEU A 92 0.41 -3.02 6.29
N SER A 93 -0.59 -3.47 7.04
CA SER A 93 -1.11 -4.84 6.95
C SER A 93 -1.67 -5.17 5.56
N LEU A 94 -2.26 -4.20 4.86
CA LEU A 94 -2.75 -4.43 3.50
C LEU A 94 -1.60 -4.53 2.50
N VAL A 95 -0.56 -3.71 2.65
CA VAL A 95 0.67 -3.84 1.87
C VAL A 95 1.27 -5.24 2.05
N VAL A 96 1.40 -5.69 3.30
CA VAL A 96 1.89 -7.04 3.62
C VAL A 96 1.05 -8.10 2.92
N ALA A 97 -0.28 -8.01 3.01
CA ALA A 97 -1.19 -8.99 2.41
C ALA A 97 -1.03 -9.07 0.88
N VAL A 98 -0.78 -7.95 0.20
CA VAL A 98 -0.52 -7.94 -1.25
C VAL A 98 0.81 -8.58 -1.59
N ILE A 99 1.88 -8.22 -0.88
CA ILE A 99 3.23 -8.77 -1.13
C ILE A 99 3.23 -10.28 -0.88
N VAL A 100 2.60 -10.74 0.21
CA VAL A 100 2.51 -12.18 0.50
C VAL A 100 1.61 -12.93 -0.49
N ALA A 101 0.54 -12.31 -0.99
CA ALA A 101 -0.32 -12.92 -2.01
C ALA A 101 0.43 -13.18 -3.33
N ASP A 102 1.46 -12.39 -3.63
CA ASP A 102 2.34 -12.59 -4.79
C ASP A 102 3.40 -13.70 -4.58
N GLY A 103 3.48 -14.24 -3.35
CA GLY A 103 4.27 -15.43 -3.01
C GLY A 103 5.45 -15.12 -2.09
N ILE A 104 6.68 -15.33 -2.59
CA ILE A 104 7.90 -15.22 -1.78
C ILE A 104 8.27 -13.75 -1.61
N ILE A 105 8.30 -13.28 -0.36
CA ILE A 105 8.81 -11.96 -0.01
C ILE A 105 10.31 -11.89 -0.33
N ARG A 106 10.68 -11.06 -1.31
CA ARG A 106 12.07 -10.79 -1.69
C ARG A 106 12.73 -9.84 -0.68
N THR A 107 14.06 -9.83 -0.64
CA THR A 107 14.83 -8.92 0.24
C THR A 107 14.46 -7.45 -0.01
N THR A 108 14.29 -7.05 -1.26
CA THR A 108 13.89 -5.69 -1.66
C THR A 108 12.50 -5.32 -1.18
N GLU A 109 11.54 -6.24 -1.24
CA GLU A 109 10.18 -6.04 -0.72
C GLU A 109 10.18 -5.93 0.81
N ARG A 110 11.03 -6.71 1.48
CA ARG A 110 11.23 -6.64 2.93
C ARG A 110 11.81 -5.29 3.35
N GLU A 111 12.81 -4.79 2.63
CA GLU A 111 13.40 -3.47 2.86
C GLU A 111 12.37 -2.35 2.65
N ALA A 112 11.64 -2.39 1.53
CA ALA A 112 10.58 -1.43 1.25
C ALA A 112 9.50 -1.41 2.34
N LEU A 113 9.14 -2.57 2.88
CA LEU A 113 8.16 -2.70 3.96
C LEU A 113 8.68 -2.09 5.27
N LEU A 114 9.95 -2.27 5.59
CA LEU A 114 10.57 -1.66 6.78
C LEU A 114 10.69 -0.14 6.65
N GLU A 115 11.06 0.37 5.47
CA GLU A 115 11.08 1.81 5.19
C GLU A 115 9.69 2.44 5.34
N MET A 116 8.66 1.76 4.83
CA MET A 116 7.27 2.18 5.00
C MET A 116 6.83 2.15 6.46
N ALA A 117 7.20 1.13 7.22
CA ALA A 117 6.91 1.04 8.64
C ALA A 117 7.52 2.22 9.40
N ASP A 118 8.80 2.50 9.17
CA ASP A 118 9.52 3.63 9.77
C ASP A 118 8.83 4.97 9.40
N ALA A 119 8.46 5.18 8.14
CA ALA A 119 7.77 6.39 7.69
C ALA A 119 6.34 6.55 8.26
N LEU A 120 5.69 5.44 8.61
CA LEU A 120 4.37 5.41 9.25
C LEU A 120 4.45 5.44 10.78
N GLU A 121 5.65 5.53 11.36
CA GLU A 121 5.91 5.47 12.81
C GLU A 121 5.46 4.15 13.44
N ILE A 122 5.62 3.05 12.70
CA ILE A 122 5.36 1.68 13.15
C ILE A 122 6.71 1.04 13.48
N SER A 123 6.83 0.41 14.66
CA SER A 123 8.10 -0.21 15.04
C SER A 123 8.43 -1.41 14.15
N ARG A 124 9.72 -1.75 14.06
CA ARG A 124 10.17 -2.92 13.30
C ARG A 124 9.59 -4.23 13.83
N ASP A 125 9.41 -4.33 15.15
CA ASP A 125 8.79 -5.50 15.79
C ASP A 125 7.32 -5.62 15.36
N GLU A 126 6.58 -4.51 15.37
CA GLU A 126 5.19 -4.48 14.92
C GLU A 126 5.06 -4.79 13.42
N ALA A 127 5.97 -4.29 12.59
CA ALA A 127 6.02 -4.62 11.18
C ALA A 127 6.32 -6.12 10.94
N ALA A 128 7.23 -6.70 11.72
CA ALA A 128 7.55 -8.12 11.66
C ALA A 128 6.35 -8.99 12.09
N ASP A 129 5.65 -8.60 13.15
CA ASP A 129 4.42 -9.27 13.60
C ASP A 129 3.34 -9.25 12.52
N LEU A 130 3.19 -8.13 11.81
CA LEU A 130 2.26 -8.04 10.69
C LEU A 130 2.65 -9.00 9.56
N VAL A 131 3.94 -9.09 9.20
CA VAL A 131 4.41 -10.06 8.19
C VAL A 131 4.11 -11.50 8.63
N ALA A 132 4.39 -11.84 9.88
CA ALA A 132 4.13 -13.17 10.43
C ALA A 132 2.64 -13.56 10.41
N GLN A 133 1.72 -12.59 10.58
CA GLN A 133 0.28 -12.84 10.53
C GLN A 133 -0.24 -13.24 9.14
N HIS A 134 0.46 -12.85 8.07
CA HIS A 134 0.05 -13.12 6.69
C HIS A 134 0.85 -14.25 6.05
N ALA A 135 2.00 -14.62 6.61
CA ALA A 135 2.80 -15.74 6.11
C ALA A 135 2.00 -17.06 6.16
N PRO A 136 2.03 -17.88 5.09
CA PRO A 136 1.39 -19.19 5.12
C PRO A 136 2.09 -20.07 6.16
N THR A 137 1.32 -20.59 7.14
CA THR A 137 1.74 -21.66 8.06
C THR A 137 2.15 -22.94 7.35
#